data_AF-A0A966Y6W5-F1
#
_entry.id   AF-A0A966Y6W5-F1
#
_cell.length_a   1.000
_cell.length_b   1.000
_cell.length_c   1.000
_cell.angle_alpha   90.00
_cell.angle_beta   90.00
_cell.angle_gamma   90.00
#
_symmetry.space_group_name_H-M   'P 1'
#
loop_
_entity.id
_entity.type
_entity.pdbx_description
1 polymer ?
#
loop_
_entity_poly.entity_id
_entity_poly.type
_entity_poly.pdbx_seq_one_letter_code
_entity_poly.pdbx_strand_id
1 'polypeptide(L)'
;ELIFADCAVNVLPNSDELLSIAMASENTAVRLLGAANVAMLSFSTGASGTGESVDLVREAAEAGGYIGPIQADAALNATIAAKKGLGQGDANVLIFPDLNSGNIAYKLCQELAGAQAIGPFLQGFKKPVCDLSRGATVDDIIAGAIITSAMFAD
;
A
#
# COMPACT_ATOMS: atom_id res chain seq x y z
N GLU A 1 -7.43 8.00 -6.00
CA GLU A 1 -7.41 6.53 -5.91
C GLU A 1 -6.24 6.13 -5.01
N LEU A 2 -6.29 4.98 -4.36
CA LEU A 2 -5.26 4.53 -3.42
C LEU A 2 -4.85 3.09 -3.73
N ILE A 3 -3.56 2.80 -3.61
CA ILE A 3 -3.04 1.43 -3.58
C ILE A 3 -2.73 1.07 -2.14
N PHE A 4 -3.36 -0.01 -1.67
CA PHE A 4 -3.06 -0.63 -0.38
C PHE A 4 -2.19 -1.84 -0.69
N ALA A 5 -0.92 -1.80 -0.27
CA ALA A 5 0.04 -2.82 -0.65
C ALA A 5 -0.06 -4.06 0.24
N ASP A 6 0.08 -5.21 -0.40
CA ASP A 6 0.14 -6.56 0.17
C ASP A 6 -0.85 -6.85 1.30
N CYS A 7 -2.13 -6.69 0.98
CA CYS A 7 -3.22 -6.99 1.89
C CYS A 7 -3.72 -8.45 1.80
N ALA A 8 -2.95 -9.33 1.16
CA ALA A 8 -3.39 -10.70 0.83
C ALA A 8 -2.34 -11.81 0.95
N VAL A 9 -1.04 -11.55 0.81
CA VAL A 9 -0.03 -12.62 0.59
C VAL A 9 0.97 -12.75 1.73
N ASN A 10 1.80 -11.74 2.00
CA ASN A 10 2.90 -11.89 2.96
C ASN A 10 2.45 -11.56 4.38
N VAL A 11 2.40 -12.57 5.26
CA VAL A 11 1.83 -12.47 6.61
C VAL A 11 2.62 -11.50 7.51
N LEU A 12 3.95 -11.67 7.55
CA LEU A 12 4.88 -10.91 8.37
C LEU A 12 6.16 -10.67 7.54
N PRO A 13 6.15 -9.68 6.65
CA PRO A 13 7.30 -9.40 5.81
C PRO A 13 8.47 -8.87 6.66
N ASN A 14 9.69 -9.24 6.30
CA ASN A 14 10.90 -8.58 6.80
C ASN A 14 11.18 -7.25 6.05
N SER A 15 12.25 -6.53 6.41
CA SER A 15 12.55 -5.20 5.86
C SER A 15 12.86 -5.24 4.36
N ASP A 16 13.61 -6.23 3.89
CA ASP A 16 13.91 -6.43 2.46
C ASP A 16 12.65 -6.79 1.66
N GLU A 17 11.75 -7.58 2.25
CA GLU A 17 10.45 -7.92 1.67
C GLU A 17 9.53 -6.71 1.61
N LEU A 18 9.47 -5.89 2.67
CA LEU A 18 8.72 -4.62 2.68
C LEU A 18 9.24 -3.64 1.64
N LEU A 19 10.56 -3.52 1.48
CA LEU A 19 11.17 -2.72 0.42
C LEU A 19 10.75 -3.24 -0.96
N SER A 20 10.80 -4.55 -1.16
CA SER A 20 10.38 -5.18 -2.42
C SER A 20 8.90 -4.92 -2.74
N ILE A 21 8.02 -5.00 -1.72
CA ILE A 21 6.60 -4.66 -1.83
C ILE A 21 6.41 -3.19 -2.20
N ALA A 22 7.17 -2.29 -1.58
CA ALA A 22 7.13 -0.86 -1.85
C ALA A 22 7.50 -0.53 -3.30
N MET A 23 8.62 -1.07 -3.80
CA MET A 23 9.08 -0.88 -5.18
C MET A 23 8.08 -1.44 -6.21
N ALA A 24 7.51 -2.62 -5.95
CA ALA A 24 6.51 -3.22 -6.82
C ALA A 24 5.20 -2.40 -6.86
N SER A 25 4.79 -1.88 -5.71
CA SER A 25 3.61 -1.02 -5.57
C SER A 25 3.81 0.34 -6.21
N GLU A 26 4.99 0.94 -6.08
CA GLU A 26 5.38 2.18 -6.76
C GLU A 26 5.27 2.04 -8.29
N ASN A 27 5.86 0.98 -8.84
CA ASN A 27 5.80 0.73 -10.29
C ASN A 27 4.35 0.59 -10.77
N THR A 28 3.54 -0.16 -10.02
CA THR A 28 2.12 -0.34 -10.31
C THR A 28 1.36 0.99 -10.23
N ALA A 29 1.65 1.82 -9.24
CA ALA A 29 1.01 3.13 -9.06
C ALA A 29 1.36 4.11 -10.18
N VAL A 30 2.62 4.19 -10.58
CA VAL A 30 3.02 5.02 -11.73
C VAL A 30 2.26 4.61 -12.99
N ARG A 31 2.11 3.31 -13.24
CA ARG A 31 1.40 2.80 -14.41
C ARG A 31 -0.09 3.05 -14.38
N LEU A 32 -0.75 2.77 -13.25
CA LEU A 32 -2.20 2.83 -13.13
C LEU A 32 -2.72 4.24 -12.81
N LEU A 33 -1.98 4.99 -11.99
CA LEU A 33 -2.41 6.27 -11.41
C LEU A 33 -1.60 7.47 -11.96
N GLY A 34 -0.52 7.22 -12.71
CA GLY A 34 0.33 8.27 -13.30
C GLY A 34 1.37 8.88 -12.36
N ALA A 35 1.26 8.66 -11.05
CA ALA A 35 2.22 9.11 -10.04
C ALA A 35 2.21 8.17 -8.83
N ALA A 36 3.32 8.14 -8.09
CA ALA A 36 3.47 7.34 -6.88
C ALA A 36 4.07 8.18 -5.76
N ASN A 37 3.26 8.48 -4.76
CA ASN A 37 3.64 9.04 -3.47
C ASN A 37 3.55 7.91 -2.44
N VAL A 38 4.67 7.23 -2.23
CA VAL A 38 4.77 6.03 -1.37
C VAL A 38 4.97 6.42 0.09
N ALA A 39 4.15 5.84 0.96
CA ALA A 39 4.26 5.95 2.41
C ALA A 39 4.40 4.56 3.06
N MET A 40 5.48 4.37 3.83
CA MET A 40 5.74 3.19 4.64
C MET A 40 5.05 3.35 5.99
N LEU A 41 3.91 2.68 6.15
CA LEU A 41 3.02 2.88 7.30
C LEU A 41 3.54 2.24 8.58
N SER A 42 3.28 2.91 9.69
CA SER A 42 3.55 2.41 11.04
C SER A 42 2.60 3.06 12.04
N PHE A 43 2.55 2.54 13.27
CA PHE A 43 1.88 3.23 14.37
C PHE A 43 2.67 4.45 14.87
N SER A 44 3.90 4.66 14.40
CA SER A 44 4.79 5.78 14.75
C SER A 44 5.08 6.67 13.53
N THR A 45 5.31 7.96 13.75
CA THR A 45 5.80 8.90 12.74
C THR A 45 7.22 9.36 13.07
N GLY A 46 8.17 9.10 12.18
CA GLY A 46 9.59 9.41 12.37
C GLY A 46 10.17 8.73 13.62
N ALA A 47 10.44 9.51 14.66
CA ALA A 47 11.03 9.05 15.92
C ALA A 47 10.04 9.07 17.11
N SER A 48 8.74 9.27 16.89
CA SER A 48 7.76 9.44 17.99
C SER A 48 7.54 8.19 18.86
N GLY A 49 7.88 7.02 18.33
CA GLY A 49 7.68 5.72 18.94
C GLY A 49 8.80 4.77 18.53
N THR A 50 8.95 3.70 19.30
CA THR A 50 10.02 2.71 19.17
C THR A 50 9.44 1.29 19.21
N GLY A 51 10.21 0.31 18.75
CA GLY A 51 9.84 -1.10 18.78
C GLY A 51 10.15 -1.79 17.45
N GLU A 52 10.21 -3.12 17.48
CA GLU A 52 10.65 -3.94 16.35
C GLU A 52 9.90 -3.64 15.05
N SER A 53 8.57 -3.48 15.12
CA SER A 53 7.76 -3.12 13.95
C SER A 53 8.06 -1.71 13.41
N VAL A 54 8.43 -0.75 14.26
CA VAL A 54 8.83 0.60 13.81
C VAL A 54 10.20 0.54 13.14
N ASP A 55 11.13 -0.21 13.73
CA ASP A 55 12.50 -0.34 13.22
C ASP A 55 12.53 -1.07 11.87
N LEU A 56 11.73 -2.14 11.75
CA LEU A 56 11.46 -2.86 10.50
C LEU A 56 11.02 -1.91 9.36
N VAL A 57 10.01 -1.07 9.63
CA VAL A 57 9.47 -0.13 8.64
C VAL A 57 10.49 0.97 8.32
N ARG A 58 11.22 1.44 9.33
CA ARG A 58 12.27 2.46 9.14
C ARG A 58 13.40 1.95 8.25
N GLU A 59 13.89 0.75 8.49
CA GLU A 59 14.94 0.14 7.69
C GLU A 59 14.54 0.06 6.22
N ALA A 60 13.34 -0.44 5.92
CA ALA A 60 12.82 -0.50 4.56
C ALA A 60 12.62 0.89 3.92
N ALA A 61 12.12 1.86 4.69
CA ALA A 61 11.91 3.23 4.22
C ALA A 61 13.24 3.92 3.87
N GLU A 62 14.25 3.82 4.75
CA GLU A 62 15.58 4.40 4.53
C GLU A 62 16.31 3.75 3.35
N ALA A 63 16.22 2.41 3.22
CA ALA A 63 16.82 1.68 2.12
C ALA A 63 16.21 2.04 0.76
N GLY A 64 14.89 2.26 0.70
CA GLY A 64 14.17 2.63 -0.51
C GLY A 64 14.09 4.14 -0.80
N GLY A 65 14.47 4.99 0.16
CA GLY A 65 14.27 6.44 0.05
C GLY A 65 12.80 6.86 0.11
N TYR A 66 11.94 6.06 0.77
CA TYR A 66 10.51 6.31 0.90
C TYR A 66 10.18 7.07 2.19
N ILE A 67 9.01 7.73 2.21
CA ILE A 67 8.54 8.40 3.42
C ILE A 67 8.10 7.33 4.43
N GLY A 68 8.74 7.31 5.60
CA GLY A 68 8.31 6.50 6.73
C GLY A 68 9.39 6.39 7.80
N PRO A 69 9.09 5.72 8.94
CA PRO A 69 7.77 5.23 9.32
C PRO A 69 6.79 6.39 9.52
N ILE A 70 5.56 6.26 9.04
CA ILE A 70 4.54 7.31 9.13
C ILE A 70 3.17 6.74 9.47
N GLN A 71 2.41 7.44 10.32
CA GLN A 71 1.03 7.06 10.60
C GLN A 71 0.11 7.44 9.44
N ALA A 72 -0.94 6.65 9.22
CA ALA A 72 -1.86 6.82 8.08
C ALA A 72 -2.52 8.22 8.03
N ASP A 73 -2.81 8.80 9.20
CA ASP A 73 -3.36 10.16 9.31
C ASP A 73 -2.41 11.22 8.71
N ALA A 74 -1.12 11.13 9.01
CA ALA A 74 -0.09 12.01 8.48
C ALA A 74 0.24 11.70 7.02
N ALA A 75 0.16 10.44 6.58
CA ALA A 75 0.36 10.08 5.19
C ALA A 75 -0.73 10.65 4.26
N LEU A 76 -1.96 10.84 4.76
CA LEU A 76 -3.13 11.21 3.96
C LEU A 76 -3.67 12.63 4.20
N ASN A 77 -3.15 13.36 5.19
CA ASN A 77 -3.66 14.69 5.55
C ASN A 77 -2.54 15.70 5.70
N ALA A 78 -2.44 16.66 4.78
CA ALA A 78 -1.42 17.70 4.77
C ALA A 78 -1.37 18.55 6.07
N THR A 79 -2.51 18.76 6.73
CA THR A 79 -2.54 19.49 8.02
C THR A 79 -1.89 18.68 9.13
N ILE A 80 -2.07 17.35 9.13
CA ILE A 80 -1.45 16.46 10.11
C ILE A 80 0.02 16.24 9.76
N ALA A 81 0.35 16.06 8.47
CA ALA A 81 1.72 15.95 7.98
C ALA A 81 2.56 17.17 8.41
N ALA A 82 2.05 18.39 8.21
CA ALA A 82 2.70 19.63 8.63
C ALA A 82 2.93 19.69 10.15
N LYS A 83 1.99 19.17 10.96
CA LYS A 83 2.13 19.12 12.42
C LYS A 83 3.15 18.07 12.87
N LYS A 84 3.21 16.91 12.21
CA LYS A 84 4.18 15.85 12.54
C LYS A 84 5.54 16.05 11.88
N GLY A 85 5.65 16.97 10.93
CA GLY A 85 6.90 17.36 10.27
C GLY A 85 7.46 16.31 9.32
N LEU A 86 6.62 15.41 8.79
CA LEU A 86 7.05 14.34 7.88
C LEU A 86 6.04 14.16 6.74
N GLY A 87 6.55 14.12 5.51
CA GLY A 87 5.74 13.99 4.30
C GLY A 87 4.88 15.22 3.99
N GLN A 88 4.08 15.15 2.92
CA GLN A 88 3.17 16.22 2.50
C GLN A 88 1.70 15.89 2.76
N GLY A 89 1.39 14.67 3.21
CA GLY A 89 0.02 14.22 3.46
C GLY A 89 -0.79 13.99 2.19
N ASP A 90 -0.12 13.55 1.13
CA ASP A 90 -0.63 13.32 -0.23
C ASP A 90 -0.25 11.93 -0.75
N ALA A 91 0.01 10.97 0.14
CA ALA A 91 0.35 9.61 -0.24
C ALA A 91 -0.79 8.95 -1.01
N ASN A 92 -0.47 8.31 -2.14
CA ASN A 92 -1.41 7.52 -2.91
C ASN A 92 -1.07 6.01 -2.94
N VAL A 93 0.08 5.64 -2.37
CA VAL A 93 0.51 4.24 -2.18
C VAL A 93 0.84 4.03 -0.71
N LEU A 94 0.11 3.10 -0.08
CA LEU A 94 0.21 2.82 1.35
C LEU A 94 0.81 1.42 1.55
N ILE A 95 2.01 1.37 2.09
CA ILE A 95 2.71 0.11 2.40
C ILE A 95 2.44 -0.25 3.85
N PHE A 96 1.72 -1.34 4.08
CA PHE A 96 1.39 -1.82 5.42
C PHE A 96 2.54 -2.65 6.00
N PRO A 97 2.78 -2.59 7.32
CA PRO A 97 3.88 -3.32 7.95
C PRO A 97 3.66 -4.84 8.00
N ASP A 98 2.41 -5.29 7.94
CA ASP A 98 2.04 -6.70 8.00
C ASP A 98 0.63 -6.95 7.41
N LEU A 99 0.31 -8.22 7.18
CA LEU A 99 -0.96 -8.62 6.58
C LEU A 99 -2.17 -8.29 7.45
N ASN A 100 -2.05 -8.33 8.78
CA ASN A 100 -3.19 -8.02 9.65
C ASN A 100 -3.59 -6.56 9.45
N SER A 101 -2.62 -5.65 9.51
CA SER A 101 -2.86 -4.22 9.34
C SER A 101 -3.41 -3.89 7.95
N GLY A 102 -2.82 -4.44 6.88
CA GLY A 102 -3.32 -4.23 5.51
C GLY A 102 -4.72 -4.80 5.31
N ASN A 103 -4.94 -6.07 5.68
CA ASN A 103 -6.21 -6.76 5.44
C ASN A 103 -7.37 -6.15 6.22
N ILE A 104 -7.14 -5.83 7.50
CA ILE A 104 -8.14 -5.17 8.34
C ILE A 104 -8.45 -3.77 7.80
N ALA A 105 -7.43 -2.98 7.43
CA ALA A 105 -7.63 -1.61 6.99
C ALA A 105 -8.48 -1.50 5.73
N TYR A 106 -8.16 -2.24 4.65
CA TYR A 106 -8.96 -2.11 3.42
C TYR A 106 -10.40 -2.60 3.63
N LYS A 107 -10.62 -3.65 4.43
CA LYS A 107 -11.97 -4.14 4.75
C LYS A 107 -12.76 -3.12 5.56
N LEU A 108 -12.14 -2.47 6.54
CA LEU A 108 -12.79 -1.38 7.28
C LEU A 108 -13.15 -0.21 6.37
N CYS A 109 -12.29 0.13 5.39
CA CYS A 109 -12.64 1.15 4.39
C CYS A 109 -13.86 0.73 3.55
N GLN A 110 -13.99 -0.54 3.17
CA GLN A 110 -15.17 -1.04 2.47
C GLN A 110 -16.43 -0.95 3.35
N GLU A 111 -16.37 -1.52 4.56
CA GLU A 111 -17.54 -1.67 5.44
C GLU A 111 -18.00 -0.35 6.07
N LEU A 112 -17.08 0.53 6.45
CA LEU A 112 -17.40 1.77 7.18
C LEU A 112 -17.50 3.00 6.28
N ALA A 113 -16.73 3.04 5.19
CA ALA A 113 -16.68 4.21 4.30
C ALA A 113 -17.32 3.97 2.93
N GLY A 114 -17.83 2.76 2.67
CA GLY A 114 -18.41 2.40 1.37
C GLY A 114 -17.40 2.43 0.23
N ALA A 115 -16.11 2.30 0.54
CA ALA A 115 -15.06 2.28 -0.48
C ALA A 115 -15.20 1.03 -1.36
N GLN A 116 -14.93 1.20 -2.66
CA GLN A 116 -14.76 0.07 -3.55
C GLN A 116 -13.32 -0.43 -3.44
N ALA A 117 -13.13 -1.72 -3.13
CA ALA A 117 -11.82 -2.37 -3.19
C ALA A 117 -11.85 -3.38 -4.34
N ILE A 118 -10.84 -3.32 -5.21
CA ILE A 118 -10.71 -4.19 -6.39
C ILE A 118 -9.40 -4.96 -6.26
N GLY A 119 -9.43 -6.26 -6.56
CA GLY A 119 -8.28 -7.17 -6.46
C GLY A 119 -8.59 -8.42 -5.63
N PRO A 120 -7.56 -9.12 -5.10
CA PRO A 120 -6.14 -8.77 -5.14
C PRO A 120 -5.47 -8.85 -6.53
N PHE A 121 -4.47 -7.98 -6.74
CA PHE A 121 -3.58 -7.98 -7.90
C PHE A 121 -2.18 -8.40 -7.45
N LEU A 122 -1.68 -9.49 -8.02
CA LEU A 122 -0.36 -10.03 -7.69
C LEU A 122 0.73 -9.34 -8.51
N GLN A 123 1.85 -9.05 -7.85
CA GLN A 123 2.99 -8.32 -8.41
C GLN A 123 4.26 -9.19 -8.36
N GLY A 124 5.27 -8.85 -9.17
CA GLY A 124 6.54 -9.58 -9.23
C GLY A 124 6.56 -10.78 -10.20
N PHE A 125 5.42 -11.11 -10.82
CA PHE A 125 5.32 -12.14 -11.85
C PHE A 125 5.73 -11.62 -13.23
N LYS A 126 6.14 -12.53 -14.13
CA LYS A 126 6.47 -12.18 -15.53
C LYS A 126 5.28 -11.61 -16.32
N LYS A 127 4.06 -11.88 -15.87
CA LYS A 127 2.80 -11.38 -16.42
C LYS A 127 1.85 -11.05 -15.26
N PRO A 128 0.93 -10.09 -15.41
CA PRO A 128 -0.05 -9.79 -14.37
C PRO A 128 -0.89 -10.99 -14.01
N VAL A 129 -1.18 -11.13 -12.72
CA VAL A 129 -2.08 -12.15 -12.20
C VAL A 129 -3.04 -11.46 -11.25
N CYS A 130 -4.34 -11.68 -11.43
CA CYS A 130 -5.37 -11.26 -10.49
C CYS A 130 -6.07 -12.53 -9.98
N ASP A 131 -6.23 -12.61 -8.66
CA ASP A 131 -6.95 -13.70 -7.99
C ASP A 131 -8.26 -13.13 -7.43
N LEU A 132 -9.36 -13.36 -8.12
CA LEU A 132 -10.65 -12.81 -7.73
C LEU A 132 -11.27 -13.63 -6.59
N SER A 133 -11.94 -12.94 -5.67
CA SER A 133 -12.71 -13.59 -4.61
C SER A 133 -13.76 -14.53 -5.19
N ARG A 134 -14.05 -15.65 -4.49
CA ARG A 134 -15.13 -16.59 -4.87
C ARG A 134 -16.50 -15.93 -4.98
N GLY A 135 -16.71 -14.80 -4.29
CA GLY A 135 -17.94 -14.00 -4.34
C GLY A 135 -17.90 -12.82 -5.30
N ALA A 136 -16.92 -12.75 -6.22
CA ALA A 136 -16.79 -11.64 -7.16
C ALA A 136 -18.05 -11.49 -8.03
N THR A 137 -18.50 -10.24 -8.17
CA THR A 137 -19.58 -9.87 -9.08
C THR A 137 -19.07 -9.78 -10.52
N VAL A 138 -19.99 -9.65 -11.49
CA VAL A 138 -19.62 -9.38 -12.89
C VAL A 138 -18.81 -8.09 -13.01
N ASP A 139 -19.18 -7.05 -12.25
CA ASP A 139 -18.48 -5.77 -12.25
C ASP A 139 -17.06 -5.90 -11.68
N ASP A 140 -16.88 -6.71 -10.63
CA ASP A 140 -15.55 -7.00 -10.08
C ASP A 140 -14.66 -7.74 -11.08
N ILE A 141 -15.23 -8.69 -11.83
CA ILE A 141 -14.50 -9.42 -12.88
C ILE A 141 -14.08 -8.47 -14.00
N ILE A 142 -14.98 -7.59 -14.46
CA ILE A 142 -14.68 -6.61 -15.51
C ILE A 142 -13.59 -5.65 -15.02
N ALA A 143 -13.75 -5.09 -13.82
CA ALA A 143 -12.76 -4.17 -13.24
C ALA A 143 -11.40 -4.85 -13.05
N GLY A 144 -11.40 -6.09 -12.54
CA GLY A 144 -10.19 -6.91 -12.40
C GLY A 144 -9.50 -7.15 -13.74
N ALA A 145 -10.23 -7.51 -14.79
CA ALA A 145 -9.67 -7.73 -16.12
C ALA A 145 -9.06 -6.45 -16.72
N ILE A 146 -9.74 -5.30 -16.56
CA ILE A 146 -9.26 -4.00 -17.04
C ILE A 146 -7.96 -3.63 -16.32
N ILE A 147 -7.94 -3.69 -14.99
CA ILE A 147 -6.75 -3.32 -14.20
C ILE A 147 -5.60 -4.28 -14.49
N THR A 148 -5.85 -5.58 -14.51
CA THR A 148 -4.83 -6.60 -14.85
C THR A 148 -4.23 -6.34 -16.22
N SER A 149 -5.03 -5.93 -17.20
CA SER A 149 -4.53 -5.57 -18.53
C SER A 149 -3.71 -4.28 -18.50
N ALA A 150 -4.13 -3.27 -17.74
CA ALA A 150 -3.41 -2.00 -17.61
C ALA A 150 -2.07 -2.13 -16.85
N MET A 151 -1.93 -3.14 -15.98
CA MET A 151 -0.66 -3.44 -15.32
C MET A 151 0.42 -3.96 -16.29
N PHE A 152 0.05 -4.33 -17.52
CA PHE A 152 0.95 -4.81 -18.56
C PHE A 152 0.60 -4.17 -19.90
N ALA A 153 1.19 -3.01 -20.14
CA ALA A 153 1.30 -2.43 -21.47
C ALA A 153 2.79 -2.34 -21.81
N ASP A 154 3.13 -2.88 -22.98
CA ASP A 154 4.46 -2.93 -23.59
C ASP A 154 5.09 -1.53 -23.72
#